data_AF-A0AAW6XQS1-F1
#
_entry.id   AF-A0AAW6XQS1-F1
#
_cell.length_a   1.000
_cell.length_b   1.000
_cell.length_c   1.000
_cell.angle_alpha   90.00
_cell.angle_beta   90.00
_cell.angle_gamma   90.00
#
_symmetry.space_group_name_H-M   'P 1'
#
loop_
_entity.id
_entity.type
_entity.pdbx_description
1 polymer ?
#
loop_
_entity_poly.entity_id
_entity_poly.type
_entity_poly.pdbx_seq_one_letter_code
_entity_poly.pdbx_strand_id
1 'polypeptide(L)'
;MFLINQEKYYGFEELNLSKLAEYLNLESVEILKQYYKESREPTFQFIDSVAEKLGVNHNWLKNGEGEPFLSTHYHLPEYNNISRNDRFIFAFRNSQDKEFIFVKYYLDESKRYKYITYIKSVPFNNEIGYGGLSVLKDAFKILKKINSYNPSDLEMICKLSNDEYENLRLGKIYPGKVLNYKVSPATFLLDDFIDPTGVTDDDFIEFYGSEIFKLRNKLYKYMKK
;
A
#
# COMPACT_ATOMS: atom_id res chain seq x y z
N MET A 1 -18.90 0.47 8.13
CA MET A 1 -18.20 0.38 9.43
C MET A 1 -16.74 0.17 9.11
N PHE A 2 -15.84 1.06 9.54
CA PHE A 2 -14.41 1.00 9.19
C PHE A 2 -13.73 -0.24 9.80
N LEU A 3 -12.60 -0.67 9.23
CA LEU A 3 -11.78 -1.71 9.86
C LEU A 3 -11.13 -1.14 11.13
N ILE A 4 -11.04 -1.94 12.20
CA ILE A 4 -10.46 -1.53 13.48
C ILE A 4 -9.03 -1.00 13.34
N ASN A 5 -8.25 -1.56 12.41
CA ASN A 5 -6.88 -1.11 12.12
C ASN A 5 -6.81 0.28 11.43
N GLN A 6 -7.95 0.92 11.12
CA GLN A 6 -8.04 2.28 10.57
C GLN A 6 -8.29 3.37 11.61
N GLU A 7 -8.38 3.03 12.90
CA GLU A 7 -8.81 3.96 13.96
C GLU A 7 -8.03 5.28 14.04
N LYS A 8 -6.76 5.32 13.62
CA LYS A 8 -5.95 6.55 13.64
C LYS A 8 -6.47 7.67 12.71
N TYR A 9 -7.24 7.36 11.66
CA TYR A 9 -7.69 8.38 10.67
C TYR A 9 -8.79 9.30 11.16
N TYR A 10 -9.53 8.91 12.20
CA TYR A 10 -10.76 9.61 12.60
C TYR A 10 -10.76 10.05 14.07
N GLY A 11 -9.59 10.14 14.72
CA GLY A 11 -9.48 10.65 16.09
C GLY A 11 -10.10 9.76 17.16
N PHE A 12 -10.21 8.45 16.90
CA PHE A 12 -10.66 7.49 17.90
C PHE A 12 -9.57 7.29 18.96
N GLU A 13 -9.94 7.31 20.24
CA GLU A 13 -9.03 7.03 21.36
C GLU A 13 -8.46 5.59 21.25
N GLU A 14 -7.30 5.34 21.86
CA GLU A 14 -6.57 4.06 21.80
C GLU A 14 -7.48 2.82 21.85
N LEU A 15 -7.26 1.88 20.91
CA LEU A 15 -7.94 0.59 20.89
C LEU A 15 -7.68 -0.15 22.20
N ASN A 16 -8.75 -0.53 22.90
CA ASN A 16 -8.69 -1.38 24.08
C ASN A 16 -9.66 -2.55 23.94
N LEU A 17 -9.60 -3.52 24.86
CA LEU A 17 -10.46 -4.70 24.82
C LEU A 17 -11.96 -4.35 24.83
N SER A 18 -12.38 -3.32 25.54
CA SER A 18 -13.80 -2.92 25.60
C SER A 18 -14.27 -2.41 24.24
N LYS A 19 -13.49 -1.54 23.59
CA LYS A 19 -13.79 -1.07 22.23
C LYS A 19 -13.78 -2.20 21.23
N LEU A 20 -12.79 -3.09 21.31
CA LEU A 20 -12.75 -4.27 20.46
C LEU A 20 -14.00 -5.14 20.63
N ALA A 21 -14.48 -5.34 21.87
CA ALA A 21 -15.71 -6.08 22.13
C ALA A 21 -16.94 -5.40 21.52
N GLU A 22 -17.05 -4.08 21.66
CA GLU A 22 -18.12 -3.29 21.02
C GLU A 22 -18.06 -3.39 19.48
N TYR A 23 -16.88 -3.23 18.87
CA TYR A 23 -16.69 -3.39 17.43
C TYR A 23 -17.03 -4.80 16.94
N LEU A 24 -16.75 -5.82 17.76
CA LEU A 24 -17.10 -7.20 17.49
C LEU A 24 -18.58 -7.50 17.74
N ASN A 25 -19.37 -6.52 18.23
CA ASN A 25 -20.78 -6.67 18.64
C ASN A 25 -20.96 -7.75 19.71
N LEU A 26 -20.06 -7.78 20.69
CA LEU A 26 -20.15 -8.71 21.81
C LEU A 26 -20.99 -8.10 22.93
N GLU A 27 -21.75 -8.94 23.62
CA GLU A 27 -22.57 -8.52 24.75
C GLU A 27 -21.75 -8.05 25.96
N SER A 28 -20.48 -8.47 26.05
CA SER A 28 -19.57 -8.08 27.12
C SER A 28 -18.10 -8.22 26.73
N VAL A 29 -17.27 -7.29 27.22
CA VAL A 29 -15.80 -7.38 27.16
C VAL A 29 -15.25 -8.62 27.88
N GLU A 30 -16.02 -9.21 28.78
CA GLU A 30 -15.63 -10.40 29.53
C GLU A 30 -15.33 -11.59 28.61
N ILE A 31 -16.04 -11.70 27.48
CA ILE A 31 -15.79 -12.73 26.47
C ILE A 31 -14.34 -12.66 25.97
N LEU A 32 -13.84 -11.45 25.67
CA LEU A 32 -12.46 -11.27 25.21
C LEU A 32 -11.43 -11.49 26.33
N LYS A 33 -11.76 -11.11 27.57
CA LYS A 33 -10.87 -11.34 28.71
C LYS A 33 -10.67 -12.83 28.99
N GLN A 34 -11.71 -13.65 28.83
CA GLN A 34 -11.59 -15.09 28.97
C GLN A 34 -10.58 -15.67 27.97
N TYR A 35 -10.58 -15.18 26.73
CA TYR A 35 -9.59 -15.58 25.73
C TYR A 35 -8.18 -15.11 26.07
N TYR A 36 -8.03 -13.85 26.52
CA TYR A 36 -6.72 -13.27 26.80
C TYR A 36 -6.07 -13.69 28.12
N LYS A 37 -6.87 -13.95 29.16
CA LYS A 37 -6.38 -14.14 30.54
C LYS A 37 -6.63 -15.53 31.09
N GLU A 38 -7.71 -16.19 30.67
CA GLU A 38 -8.17 -17.45 31.26
C GLU A 38 -7.83 -18.67 30.41
N SER A 39 -6.99 -18.50 29.37
CA SER A 39 -6.58 -19.57 28.43
C SER A 39 -7.76 -20.32 27.80
N ARG A 40 -8.91 -19.66 27.66
CA ARG A 40 -10.07 -20.21 26.96
C ARG A 40 -9.87 -20.03 25.46
N GLU A 41 -9.95 -21.09 24.69
CA GLU A 41 -9.88 -21.00 23.24
C GLU A 41 -11.18 -20.42 22.65
N PRO A 42 -11.12 -19.45 21.71
CA PRO A 42 -12.28 -19.01 20.96
C PRO A 42 -12.76 -20.09 19.97
N THR A 43 -14.03 -20.02 19.57
CA THR A 43 -14.53 -20.90 18.51
C THR A 43 -13.99 -20.48 17.15
N PHE A 44 -13.85 -21.42 16.20
CA PHE A 44 -13.44 -21.06 14.83
C PHE A 44 -14.39 -20.06 14.17
N GLN A 45 -15.69 -20.14 14.46
CA GLN A 45 -16.68 -19.17 13.97
C GLN A 45 -16.45 -17.76 14.54
N PHE A 46 -16.04 -17.67 15.81
CA PHE A 46 -15.65 -16.40 16.41
C PHE A 46 -14.39 -15.85 15.73
N ILE A 47 -13.37 -16.69 15.53
CA ILE A 47 -12.13 -16.31 14.83
C ILE A 47 -12.44 -15.80 13.41
N ASP A 48 -13.34 -16.46 12.67
CA ASP A 48 -13.77 -15.99 11.34
C ASP A 48 -14.41 -14.61 11.37
N SER A 49 -15.30 -14.36 12.33
CA SER A 49 -15.94 -13.05 12.50
C SER A 49 -14.92 -11.96 12.80
N VAL A 50 -13.92 -12.26 13.64
CA VAL A 50 -12.80 -11.35 13.94
C VAL A 50 -11.97 -11.10 12.68
N ALA A 51 -11.59 -12.15 11.95
CA ALA A 51 -10.79 -12.04 10.74
C ALA A 51 -11.47 -11.13 9.70
N GLU A 52 -12.76 -11.32 9.47
CA GLU A 52 -13.54 -10.49 8.54
C GLU A 52 -13.62 -9.04 8.99
N LYS A 53 -13.85 -8.78 10.29
CA LYS A 53 -13.93 -7.42 10.85
C LYS A 53 -12.58 -6.68 10.87
N LEU A 54 -11.47 -7.41 10.97
CA LEU A 54 -10.12 -6.86 10.87
C LEU A 54 -9.61 -6.78 9.42
N GLY A 55 -10.26 -7.48 8.48
CA GLY A 55 -9.80 -7.59 7.10
C GLY A 55 -8.50 -8.38 6.97
N VAL A 56 -8.32 -9.42 7.79
CA VAL A 56 -7.14 -10.30 7.77
C VAL A 56 -7.49 -11.69 7.23
N ASN A 57 -6.47 -12.42 6.80
CA ASN A 57 -6.59 -13.79 6.34
C ASN A 57 -7.10 -14.72 7.47
N HIS A 58 -8.19 -15.42 7.19
CA HIS A 58 -8.84 -16.35 8.12
C HIS A 58 -7.93 -17.52 8.51
N ASN A 59 -7.21 -18.11 7.55
CA ASN A 59 -6.33 -19.26 7.81
C ASN A 59 -5.11 -18.83 8.62
N TRP A 60 -4.60 -17.62 8.38
CA TRP A 60 -3.54 -17.04 9.19
C TRP A 60 -4.01 -16.87 10.64
N LEU A 61 -5.20 -16.29 10.85
CA LEU A 61 -5.69 -16.03 12.20
C LEU A 61 -6.05 -17.32 12.95
N LYS A 62 -6.56 -18.34 12.26
CA LYS A 62 -6.93 -19.63 12.87
C LYS A 62 -5.74 -20.55 13.12
N ASN A 63 -4.86 -20.68 12.12
CA ASN A 63 -3.87 -21.76 12.04
C ASN A 63 -2.43 -21.25 11.92
N GLY A 64 -2.22 -19.94 11.79
CA GLY A 64 -0.91 -19.36 11.46
C GLY A 64 -0.47 -19.60 10.01
N GLU A 65 -1.39 -20.01 9.13
CA GLU A 65 -1.09 -20.37 7.75
C GLU A 65 -1.15 -19.17 6.81
N GLY A 66 -0.05 -18.89 6.11
CA GLY A 66 0.06 -17.75 5.19
C GLY A 66 0.36 -16.44 5.91
N GLU A 67 -0.08 -15.33 5.33
CA GLU A 67 0.20 -13.98 5.83
C GLU A 67 -1.09 -13.25 6.22
N PRO A 68 -1.04 -12.33 7.20
CA PRO A 68 -2.23 -11.69 7.75
C PRO A 68 -2.95 -10.81 6.73
N PHE A 69 -2.24 -10.15 5.84
CA PHE A 69 -2.81 -9.23 4.87
C PHE A 69 -2.60 -9.71 3.44
N LEU A 70 -3.55 -9.34 2.57
CA LEU A 70 -3.51 -9.74 1.18
C LEU A 70 -2.34 -9.06 0.45
N SER A 71 -1.37 -9.89 0.09
CA SER A 71 -0.29 -9.56 -0.83
C SER A 71 -0.40 -10.44 -2.06
N THR A 72 -0.29 -9.82 -3.23
CA THR A 72 -0.55 -10.53 -4.48
C THR A 72 0.54 -10.32 -5.52
N HIS A 73 0.82 -11.40 -6.25
CA HIS A 73 1.64 -11.41 -7.44
C HIS A 73 0.75 -11.06 -8.63
N TYR A 74 0.40 -9.78 -8.81
CA TYR A 74 -0.14 -9.35 -10.11
C TYR A 74 1.01 -9.08 -11.08
N HIS A 75 0.80 -9.43 -12.34
CA HIS A 75 1.64 -8.91 -13.40
C HIS A 75 1.23 -7.46 -13.68
N LEU A 76 2.20 -6.53 -13.84
CA LEU A 76 1.93 -5.12 -14.17
C LEU A 76 0.95 -4.92 -15.37
N PRO A 77 0.93 -5.78 -16.41
CA PRO A 77 -0.08 -5.74 -17.48
C PRO A 77 -1.54 -6.01 -17.05
N GLU A 78 -1.78 -6.67 -15.92
CA GLU A 78 -3.13 -7.00 -15.41
C GLU A 78 -3.77 -5.85 -14.61
N TYR A 79 -3.02 -4.75 -14.41
CA TYR A 79 -3.56 -3.47 -13.89
C TYR A 79 -4.50 -2.76 -14.88
N ASN A 80 -4.82 -3.39 -16.01
CA ASN A 80 -5.89 -2.95 -16.90
C ASN A 80 -7.26 -2.89 -16.21
N ASN A 81 -7.43 -3.53 -15.04
CA ASN A 81 -8.66 -3.49 -14.24
C ASN A 81 -8.71 -2.37 -13.19
N ILE A 82 -7.81 -1.38 -13.23
CA ILE A 82 -7.93 -0.19 -12.38
C ILE A 82 -9.25 0.52 -12.67
N SER A 83 -10.06 0.68 -11.63
CA SER A 83 -11.32 1.43 -11.61
C SER A 83 -11.11 2.85 -11.08
N ARG A 84 -12.04 3.77 -11.39
CA ARG A 84 -12.05 5.14 -10.84
C ARG A 84 -12.21 5.18 -9.31
N ASN A 85 -12.83 4.15 -8.74
CA ASN A 85 -13.04 4.03 -7.29
C ASN A 85 -11.82 3.48 -6.56
N ASP A 86 -10.83 2.97 -7.30
CA ASP A 86 -9.58 2.51 -6.71
C ASP A 86 -8.72 3.72 -6.34
N ARG A 87 -8.04 3.61 -5.21
CA ARG A 87 -7.08 4.59 -4.73
C ARG A 87 -5.72 3.93 -4.52
N PHE A 88 -4.65 4.70 -4.65
CA PHE A 88 -3.28 4.18 -4.66
C PHE A 88 -2.36 4.96 -3.73
N ILE A 89 -1.40 4.23 -3.17
CA ILE A 89 -0.27 4.74 -2.39
C ILE A 89 1.00 4.08 -2.92
N PHE A 90 2.07 4.86 -3.00
CA PHE A 90 3.36 4.43 -3.51
C PHE A 90 4.37 4.37 -2.37
N ALA A 91 4.69 3.15 -1.94
CA ALA A 91 5.63 2.94 -0.85
C ALA A 91 7.03 2.72 -1.41
N PHE A 92 7.91 3.68 -1.19
CA PHE A 92 9.31 3.65 -1.59
C PHE A 92 10.18 3.04 -0.51
N ARG A 93 11.11 2.18 -0.92
CA ARG A 93 12.18 1.70 -0.03
C ARG A 93 13.19 2.83 0.18
N ASN A 94 13.50 3.13 1.44
CA ASN A 94 14.52 4.10 1.81
C ASN A 94 15.93 3.49 1.76
N SER A 95 16.37 3.13 0.56
CA SER A 95 17.67 2.52 0.25
C SER A 95 18.33 3.19 -0.95
N GLN A 96 19.61 2.88 -1.19
CA GLN A 96 20.33 3.30 -2.41
C GLN A 96 19.65 2.73 -3.67
N ASP A 97 19.25 1.46 -3.61
CA ASP A 97 18.39 0.82 -4.60
C ASP A 97 16.96 1.32 -4.42
N LYS A 98 16.68 2.51 -4.96
CA LYS A 98 15.33 3.07 -4.94
C LYS A 98 14.40 2.14 -5.72
N GLU A 99 13.40 1.64 -5.03
CA GLU A 99 12.31 0.82 -5.58
C GLU A 99 11.02 1.24 -4.89
N PHE A 100 9.88 1.03 -5.53
CA PHE A 100 8.58 1.22 -4.89
C PHE A 100 7.61 0.09 -5.18
N ILE A 101 6.64 -0.11 -4.29
CA ILE A 101 5.50 -1.00 -4.48
C ILE A 101 4.21 -0.19 -4.49
N PHE A 102 3.18 -0.75 -5.12
CA PHE A 102 1.84 -0.20 -5.11
C PHE A 102 1.07 -0.77 -3.91
N VAL A 103 0.34 0.09 -3.20
CA VAL A 103 -0.72 -0.31 -2.28
C VAL A 103 -2.03 0.25 -2.82
N LYS A 104 -2.93 -0.65 -3.24
CA LYS A 104 -4.29 -0.28 -3.64
C LYS A 104 -5.20 -0.34 -2.43
N TYR A 105 -6.12 0.62 -2.33
CA TYR A 105 -7.23 0.55 -1.41
C TYR A 105 -8.52 1.02 -2.08
N TYR A 106 -9.64 0.46 -1.64
CA TYR A 106 -10.96 0.74 -2.19
C TYR A 106 -12.04 0.46 -1.14
N LEU A 107 -13.21 1.08 -1.30
CA LEU A 107 -14.39 0.76 -0.49
C LEU A 107 -15.12 -0.42 -1.14
N ASP A 108 -15.37 -1.48 -0.35
CA ASP A 108 -16.24 -2.58 -0.75
C ASP A 108 -17.73 -2.21 -0.63
N GLU A 109 -18.60 -3.12 -1.05
CA GLU A 109 -20.07 -2.95 -0.98
C GLU A 109 -20.59 -2.71 0.44
N SER A 110 -19.85 -3.19 1.45
CA SER A 110 -20.12 -2.99 2.87
C SER A 110 -19.57 -1.67 3.43
N LYS A 111 -19.08 -0.77 2.55
CA LYS A 111 -18.43 0.50 2.89
C LYS A 111 -17.26 0.30 3.86
N ARG A 112 -16.50 -0.78 3.67
CA ARG A 112 -15.25 -1.04 4.37
C ARG A 112 -14.10 -0.86 3.41
N TYR A 113 -13.04 -0.22 3.87
CA TYR A 113 -11.82 -0.16 3.08
C TYR A 113 -11.16 -1.52 3.07
N LYS A 114 -10.83 -2.01 1.88
CA LYS A 114 -10.00 -3.19 1.68
C LYS A 114 -8.69 -2.73 1.04
N TYR A 115 -7.60 -3.40 1.41
CA TYR A 115 -6.26 -3.08 0.95
C TYR A 115 -5.63 -4.28 0.23
N ILE A 116 -4.83 -3.97 -0.78
CA ILE A 116 -4.06 -4.95 -1.54
C ILE A 116 -2.65 -4.41 -1.70
N THR A 117 -1.65 -5.15 -1.22
CA THR A 117 -0.25 -4.86 -1.53
C THR A 117 0.20 -5.65 -2.74
N TYR A 118 0.84 -4.97 -3.69
CA TYR A 118 1.42 -5.62 -4.86
C TYR A 118 2.88 -5.96 -4.59
N ILE A 119 3.20 -7.26 -4.62
CA ILE A 119 4.50 -7.81 -4.18
C ILE A 119 5.65 -7.38 -5.09
N LYS A 120 5.36 -7.12 -6.36
CA LYS A 120 6.38 -6.79 -7.36
C LYS A 120 6.87 -5.36 -7.20
N SER A 121 8.11 -5.21 -6.78
CA SER A 121 8.79 -3.92 -6.75
C SER A 121 9.02 -3.36 -8.16
N VAL A 122 8.83 -2.06 -8.29
CA VAL A 122 9.23 -1.28 -9.46
C VAL A 122 10.57 -0.64 -9.16
N PRO A 123 11.62 -0.97 -9.92
CA PRO A 123 12.90 -0.34 -9.70
C PRO A 123 12.86 1.11 -10.20
N PHE A 124 13.37 2.03 -9.38
CA PHE A 124 13.29 3.48 -9.57
C PHE A 124 14.64 4.16 -9.34
N ASN A 125 15.67 3.59 -9.94
CA ASN A 125 17.04 4.12 -9.95
C ASN A 125 17.61 4.04 -11.38
N ASN A 126 18.67 4.80 -11.67
CA ASN A 126 19.24 4.91 -13.02
C ASN A 126 20.07 3.68 -13.44
N GLU A 127 20.48 2.84 -12.49
CA GLU A 127 21.35 1.68 -12.73
C GLU A 127 20.61 0.48 -13.33
N ILE A 128 19.29 0.58 -13.53
CA ILE A 128 18.46 -0.50 -14.05
C ILE A 128 18.85 -0.95 -15.47
N GLY A 129 18.90 -2.27 -15.69
CA GLY A 129 19.05 -2.87 -17.01
C GLY A 129 17.75 -2.91 -17.82
N TYR A 130 17.77 -3.57 -18.98
CA TYR A 130 16.60 -3.70 -19.87
C TYR A 130 15.38 -4.35 -19.19
N GLY A 131 15.59 -5.38 -18.36
CA GLY A 131 14.51 -6.01 -17.60
C GLY A 131 13.82 -5.03 -16.65
N GLY A 132 14.60 -4.25 -15.90
CA GLY A 132 14.09 -3.21 -15.01
C GLY A 132 13.38 -2.09 -15.77
N LEU A 133 13.91 -1.66 -16.93
CA LEU A 133 13.24 -0.67 -17.80
C LEU A 133 11.89 -1.18 -18.33
N SER A 134 11.77 -2.47 -18.62
CA SER A 134 10.49 -3.06 -19.02
C SER A 134 9.46 -2.99 -17.88
N VAL A 135 9.87 -3.34 -16.66
CA VAL A 135 9.02 -3.23 -15.46
C VAL A 135 8.61 -1.78 -15.22
N LEU A 136 9.56 -0.84 -15.30
CA LEU A 136 9.28 0.58 -15.12
C LEU A 136 8.37 1.15 -16.21
N LYS A 137 8.48 0.68 -17.47
CA LYS A 137 7.58 1.05 -18.56
C LYS A 137 6.14 0.62 -18.29
N ASP A 138 5.93 -0.57 -17.74
CA ASP A 138 4.58 -1.02 -17.40
C ASP A 138 4.02 -0.24 -16.20
N ALA A 139 4.84 0.01 -15.18
CA ALA A 139 4.49 0.90 -14.07
C ALA A 139 4.14 2.32 -14.56
N PHE A 140 4.88 2.87 -15.52
CA PHE A 140 4.62 4.18 -16.11
C PHE A 140 3.23 4.28 -16.77
N LYS A 141 2.80 3.24 -17.48
CA LYS A 141 1.44 3.17 -18.05
C LYS A 141 0.36 3.17 -16.96
N ILE A 142 0.61 2.43 -15.88
CA ILE A 142 -0.28 2.39 -14.71
C ILE A 142 -0.39 3.77 -14.07
N LEU A 143 0.74 4.43 -13.81
CA LEU A 143 0.77 5.78 -13.23
C LEU A 143 -0.02 6.77 -14.10
N LYS A 144 0.13 6.73 -15.42
CA LYS A 144 -0.68 7.56 -16.34
C LYS A 144 -2.18 7.27 -16.24
N LYS A 145 -2.56 6.00 -16.12
CA LYS A 145 -3.96 5.61 -15.95
C LYS A 145 -4.51 6.11 -14.61
N ILE A 146 -3.75 5.96 -13.52
CA ILE A 146 -4.09 6.51 -12.20
C ILE A 146 -4.26 8.02 -12.29
N ASN A 147 -3.32 8.75 -12.92
CA ASN A 147 -3.41 10.20 -13.08
C ASN A 147 -4.70 10.62 -13.80
N SER A 148 -5.11 9.88 -14.84
CA SER A 148 -6.35 10.19 -15.57
C SER A 148 -7.64 10.03 -14.77
N TYR A 149 -7.60 9.30 -13.64
CA TYR A 149 -8.77 9.08 -12.77
C TYR A 149 -8.68 9.87 -11.47
N ASN A 150 -7.52 9.87 -10.81
CA ASN A 150 -7.28 10.43 -9.50
C ASN A 150 -5.84 11.00 -9.42
N PRO A 151 -5.58 12.21 -9.93
CA PRO A 151 -4.23 12.82 -9.91
C PRO A 151 -3.60 12.86 -8.52
N SER A 152 -4.42 13.16 -7.50
CA SER A 152 -3.96 13.24 -6.10
C SER A 152 -3.44 11.93 -5.51
N ASP A 153 -3.66 10.79 -6.17
CA ASP A 153 -3.02 9.54 -5.74
C ASP A 153 -1.51 9.56 -5.99
N LEU A 154 -1.03 10.24 -7.04
CA LEU A 154 0.41 10.31 -7.35
C LEU A 154 1.20 11.07 -6.28
N GLU A 155 0.50 11.89 -5.50
CA GLU A 155 1.05 12.62 -4.35
C GLU A 155 1.19 11.73 -3.10
N MET A 156 0.52 10.57 -3.07
CA MET A 156 0.52 9.65 -1.92
C MET A 156 1.80 8.79 -1.91
N ILE A 157 2.94 9.44 -1.70
CA ILE A 157 4.27 8.82 -1.62
C ILE A 157 4.71 8.71 -0.16
N CYS A 158 4.99 7.49 0.28
CA CYS A 158 5.61 7.22 1.58
C CYS A 158 7.00 6.60 1.41
N LYS A 159 7.90 6.89 2.36
CA LYS A 159 9.24 6.30 2.44
C LYS A 159 9.30 5.37 3.64
N LEU A 160 9.68 4.12 3.40
CA LEU A 160 9.71 3.07 4.42
C LEU A 160 11.15 2.61 4.66
N SER A 161 11.47 2.25 5.90
CA SER A 161 12.69 1.48 6.17
C SER A 161 12.66 0.13 5.43
N ASN A 162 13.82 -0.54 5.31
CA ASN A 162 13.90 -1.83 4.62
C ASN A 162 12.95 -2.87 5.26
N ASP A 163 12.91 -2.95 6.58
CA ASP A 163 12.06 -3.90 7.30
C ASP A 163 10.58 -3.58 7.12
N GLU A 164 10.19 -2.31 7.18
CA GLU A 164 8.79 -1.91 6.94
C GLU A 164 8.37 -2.20 5.50
N TYR A 165 9.25 -1.93 4.54
CA TYR A 165 9.02 -2.19 3.12
C TYR A 165 8.82 -3.68 2.87
N GLU A 166 9.71 -4.55 3.35
CA GLU A 166 9.59 -6.00 3.17
C GLU A 166 8.38 -6.57 3.90
N ASN A 167 8.11 -6.14 5.13
CA ASN A 167 6.94 -6.59 5.86
C ASN A 167 5.63 -6.16 5.18
N LEU A 168 5.58 -4.95 4.61
CA LEU A 168 4.43 -4.49 3.83
C LEU A 168 4.26 -5.34 2.57
N ARG A 169 5.35 -5.46 1.80
CA ARG A 169 5.40 -6.21 0.53
C ARG A 169 4.94 -7.64 0.70
N LEU A 170 5.36 -8.30 1.78
CA LEU A 170 5.01 -9.68 2.09
C LEU A 170 3.68 -9.84 2.83
N GLY A 171 2.97 -8.76 3.16
CA GLY A 171 1.65 -8.83 3.80
C GLY A 171 1.69 -9.13 5.30
N LYS A 172 2.84 -8.93 5.95
CA LYS A 172 3.07 -9.14 7.39
C LYS A 172 2.54 -8.00 8.25
N ILE A 173 2.41 -6.80 7.68
CA ILE A 173 1.86 -5.63 8.37
C ILE A 173 0.66 -5.06 7.63
N TYR A 174 -0.20 -4.38 8.39
CA TYR A 174 -1.41 -3.78 7.86
C TYR A 174 -1.08 -2.73 6.78
N PRO A 175 -1.56 -2.87 5.53
CA PRO A 175 -1.20 -1.94 4.48
C PRO A 175 -1.68 -0.52 4.76
N GLY A 176 -2.85 -0.32 5.38
CA GLY A 176 -3.34 1.01 5.72
C GLY A 176 -2.46 1.77 6.72
N LYS A 177 -1.52 1.09 7.40
CA LYS A 177 -0.51 1.76 8.22
C LYS A 177 0.31 2.76 7.39
N VAL A 178 0.44 2.55 6.08
CA VAL A 178 1.28 3.39 5.22
C VAL A 178 0.82 4.84 5.13
N LEU A 179 -0.47 5.07 5.31
CA LEU A 179 -1.04 6.41 5.30
C LEU A 179 -0.57 7.23 6.52
N ASN A 180 -0.07 6.58 7.59
CA ASN A 180 0.39 7.26 8.81
C ASN A 180 1.81 7.81 8.66
N TYR A 181 2.53 7.40 7.62
CA TYR A 181 3.86 7.94 7.34
C TYR A 181 3.69 9.32 6.72
N LYS A 182 4.59 10.24 7.11
CA LYS A 182 4.62 11.58 6.52
C LYS A 182 4.79 11.47 5.01
N VAL A 183 3.91 12.15 4.26
CA VAL A 183 4.06 12.33 2.82
C VAL A 183 5.44 12.94 2.57
N SER A 184 6.21 12.30 1.68
CA SER A 184 7.55 12.75 1.33
C SER A 184 7.50 14.19 0.78
N PRO A 185 8.46 15.07 1.08
CA PRO A 185 8.52 16.42 0.48
C PRO A 185 8.63 16.40 -1.05
N ALA A 186 8.97 15.25 -1.64
CA ALA A 186 8.90 14.99 -3.07
C ALA A 186 7.47 14.60 -3.52
N THR A 187 6.45 15.35 -3.08
CA THR A 187 5.04 15.04 -3.29
C THR A 187 4.69 14.90 -4.78
N PHE A 188 5.26 15.77 -5.63
CA PHE A 188 4.95 15.78 -7.07
C PHE A 188 5.87 14.88 -7.91
N LEU A 189 6.77 14.10 -7.29
CA LEU A 189 7.78 13.30 -7.98
C LEU A 189 7.18 12.40 -9.07
N LEU A 190 6.12 11.67 -8.76
CA LEU A 190 5.55 10.73 -9.72
C LEU A 190 4.76 11.44 -10.84
N ASP A 191 4.14 12.57 -10.54
CA ASP A 191 3.41 13.38 -11.53
C ASP A 191 4.39 14.01 -12.54
N ASP A 192 5.39 14.74 -12.03
CA ASP A 192 6.46 15.35 -12.83
C ASP A 192 7.29 14.31 -13.61
N PHE A 193 7.36 13.07 -13.11
CA PHE A 193 8.05 11.98 -13.78
C PHE A 193 7.26 11.45 -14.99
N ILE A 194 5.91 11.43 -14.94
CA ILE A 194 5.07 10.94 -16.03
C ILE A 194 4.65 12.00 -17.03
N ASP A 195 4.61 13.25 -16.59
CA ASP A 195 4.28 14.44 -17.37
C ASP A 195 5.24 15.60 -17.02
N PRO A 196 6.29 15.82 -17.83
CA PRO A 196 7.26 16.86 -17.56
C PRO A 196 6.81 18.25 -18.01
N THR A 197 5.57 18.43 -18.52
CA THR A 197 5.16 19.68 -19.17
C THR A 197 5.11 20.89 -18.22
N GLY A 198 4.96 20.65 -16.91
CA GLY A 198 4.89 21.69 -15.88
C GLY A 198 6.22 22.04 -15.20
N VAL A 199 7.32 21.32 -15.50
CA VAL A 199 8.59 21.45 -14.77
C VAL A 199 9.76 21.48 -15.75
N THR A 200 10.67 22.45 -15.59
CA THR A 200 11.87 22.48 -16.42
C THR A 200 12.82 21.35 -16.04
N ASP A 201 13.75 21.00 -16.93
CA ASP A 201 14.75 19.98 -16.62
C ASP A 201 15.64 20.37 -15.43
N ASP A 202 15.98 21.66 -15.32
CA ASP A 202 16.78 22.20 -14.22
C ASP A 202 16.01 22.12 -12.89
N ASP A 203 14.74 22.55 -12.87
CA ASP A 203 13.88 22.43 -11.68
C ASP A 203 13.71 20.96 -11.27
N PHE A 204 13.51 20.06 -12.23
CA PHE A 204 13.37 18.64 -11.95
C PHE A 204 14.64 18.05 -11.32
N ILE A 205 15.81 18.43 -11.83
CA ILE A 205 17.11 18.02 -11.26
C ILE A 205 17.28 18.59 -9.85
N GLU A 206 16.90 19.85 -9.63
CA GLU A 206 16.96 20.49 -8.31
C GLU A 206 16.08 19.77 -7.29
N PHE A 207 14.83 19.47 -7.63
CA PHE A 207 13.88 18.85 -6.70
C PHE A 207 14.14 17.35 -6.46
N TYR A 208 14.51 16.60 -7.50
CA TYR A 208 14.50 15.13 -7.46
C TYR A 208 15.88 14.49 -7.67
N GLY A 209 16.85 15.28 -8.12
CA GLY A 209 18.23 14.85 -8.35
C GLY A 209 18.48 14.32 -9.75
N SER A 210 19.74 14.46 -10.18
CA SER A 210 20.21 14.09 -11.52
C SER A 210 20.05 12.60 -11.86
N GLU A 211 20.10 11.71 -10.87
CA GLU A 211 19.90 10.27 -11.09
C GLU A 211 18.46 9.94 -11.52
N ILE A 212 17.46 10.58 -10.92
CA ILE A 212 16.05 10.37 -11.31
C ILE A 212 15.80 10.99 -12.69
N PHE A 213 16.41 12.14 -12.98
CA PHE A 213 16.35 12.75 -14.31
C PHE A 213 16.93 11.83 -15.40
N LYS A 214 18.11 11.23 -15.17
CA LYS A 214 18.71 10.26 -16.09
C LYS A 214 17.81 9.05 -16.29
N LEU A 215 17.19 8.53 -15.22
CA LEU A 215 16.22 7.45 -15.30
C LEU A 215 15.02 7.80 -16.20
N ARG A 216 14.42 8.99 -16.01
CA ARG A 216 13.30 9.49 -16.83
C ARG A 216 13.66 9.49 -18.31
N ASN A 217 14.82 10.07 -18.65
CA ASN A 217 15.30 10.14 -20.03
C ASN A 217 15.61 8.76 -20.63
N LYS A 218 16.18 7.85 -19.83
CA LYS A 218 16.44 6.47 -20.23
C LYS A 218 15.14 5.73 -20.54
N LEU A 219 14.11 5.90 -19.72
CA LEU A 219 12.77 5.34 -19.96
C LEU A 219 12.14 5.92 -21.23
N TYR A 220 12.19 7.24 -21.42
CA TYR A 220 11.62 7.90 -22.61
C TYR A 220 12.29 7.44 -23.90
N LYS A 221 13.61 7.27 -23.88
CA LYS A 221 14.35 6.68 -25.01
C LYS A 221 13.96 5.22 -25.24
N TYR A 222 13.74 4.44 -24.18
CA TYR A 222 13.31 3.05 -24.27
C TYR A 222 11.89 2.92 -24.85
N MET A 223 10.98 3.83 -24.53
CA MET A 223 9.60 3.80 -25.05
C MET A 223 9.46 4.23 -26.51
N LYS A 224 10.46 4.92 -27.08
CA LYS A 224 10.52 5.30 -28.50
C LYS A 224 11.07 4.20 -29.41
N LYS A 225 11.64 3.13 -28.84
CA LYS A 225 12.07 1.94 -29.55
C LYS A 225 10.93 0.94 -29.65
#